data_AF-A0A533YAJ2-F1
#
_entry.id   AF-A0A533YAJ2-F1
#
_cell.length_a   1.000
_cell.length_b   1.000
_cell.length_c   1.000
_cell.angle_alpha   90.00
_cell.angle_beta   90.00
_cell.angle_gamma   90.00
#
_symmetry.space_group_name_H-M   'P 1'
#
loop_
_entity.id
_entity.type
_entity.pdbx_description
1 polymer ?
#
loop_
_entity_poly.entity_id
_entity_poly.type
_entity_poly.pdbx_seq_one_letter_code
_entity_poly.pdbx_strand_id
1 'polypeptide(L)' 'MKPIIGVTPDFNAGDREDMGGREPTYFLRARYLRAIQELGGVPLILPLTGDRALQRHL' A
#
# COMPACT_ATOMS: atom_id res chain seq x y z
N MET A 1 -18.39 3.98 -14.40
CA MET A 1 -17.58 3.01 -13.62
C MET A 1 -16.47 3.78 -12.92
N LYS A 2 -16.14 3.47 -11.66
CA LYS A 2 -14.99 4.06 -10.97
C LYS A 2 -13.74 3.22 -11.26
N PRO A 3 -12.59 3.81 -11.62
CA PRO A 3 -11.36 3.05 -11.85
C PRO A 3 -10.84 2.46 -10.53
N ILE A 4 -10.37 1.21 -10.58
CA ILE A 4 -9.68 0.55 -9.46
C ILE A 4 -8.19 0.78 -9.63
N ILE A 5 -7.53 1.29 -8.59
CA ILE A 5 -6.11 1.60 -8.60
C ILE A 5 -5.41 0.74 -7.54
N GLY A 6 -4.56 -0.18 -8.01
CA GLY A 6 -3.69 -0.96 -7.13
C GLY A 6 -2.61 -0.08 -6.50
N VAL A 7 -2.43 -0.20 -5.19
CA VAL A 7 -1.42 0.54 -4.43
C VAL A 7 -0.55 -0.45 -3.65
N THR A 8 0.74 -0.46 -3.93
CA THR A 8 1.72 -1.23 -3.15
C THR A 8 2.08 -0.48 -1.86
N PRO A 9 2.12 -1.15 -0.71
CA PRO A 9 2.60 -0.54 0.52
C PRO A 9 4.12 -0.27 0.47
N ASP A 10 4.55 0.77 1.19
CA ASP A 10 5.97 1.05 1.47
C ASP A 10 6.46 0.19 2.64
N PHE A 11 7.78 0.09 2.79
CA PHE A 11 8.44 -0.61 3.89
C PHE A 11 9.19 0.35 4.82
N ASN A 12 8.98 0.20 6.12
CA ASN A 12 9.81 0.79 7.16
C ASN A 12 10.53 -0.35 7.89
N ALA A 13 11.86 -0.29 7.96
CA ALA A 13 12.66 -1.31 8.66
C ALA A 13 12.56 -1.22 10.20
N GLY A 14 11.87 -0.20 10.70
CA GLY A 14 11.72 0.08 12.12
C GLY A 14 12.84 0.93 12.71
N ASP A 15 13.67 1.52 11.85
CA ASP A 15 14.71 2.49 12.20
C ASP A 15 14.16 3.93 12.35
N ARG A 16 12.89 4.13 11.99
CA ARG A 16 12.19 5.41 12.04
C ARG A 16 11.26 5.53 13.25
N GLU A 17 11.67 6.33 14.23
CA GLU A 17 10.88 6.61 15.43
C GLU A 17 9.55 7.32 15.13
N ASP A 18 9.50 8.14 14.08
CA ASP A 18 8.28 8.87 13.65
C ASP A 18 7.22 7.98 12.99
N MET A 19 7.53 6.70 12.76
CA MET A 19 6.73 5.76 11.98
C MET A 19 6.47 4.43 12.72
N GLY A 20 6.48 4.45 14.06
CA GLY A 20 6.15 3.27 14.88
C GLY A 20 7.35 2.57 15.53
N GLY A 21 8.58 3.05 15.31
CA GLY A 21 9.77 2.51 15.97
C GLY A 21 10.16 1.10 15.50
N ARG A 22 10.80 0.33 16.41
CA ARG A 22 11.66 -0.85 16.18
C ARG A 22 11.08 -2.07 15.43
N GLU A 23 9.81 -2.04 15.04
CA GLU A 23 9.17 -3.16 14.35
C GLU A 23 9.09 -2.93 12.84
N PRO A 24 9.68 -3.82 12.02
CA PRO A 24 9.54 -3.76 10.56
C PRO A 24 8.08 -3.76 10.14
N THR A 25 7.67 -2.73 9.41
CA THR A 25 6.25 -2.48 9.13
C THR A 25 6.05 -2.12 7.67
N TYR A 26 5.09 -2.78 7.02
CA TYR A 26 4.56 -2.32 5.73
C TYR A 26 3.41 -1.35 5.96
N PHE A 27 3.45 -0.20 5.29
CA PHE A 27 2.49 0.88 5.55
C PHE A 27 2.04 1.59 4.27
N LEU A 28 0.89 2.24 4.36
CA LEU A 28 0.39 3.17 3.36
C LEU A 28 0.06 4.50 4.02
N ARG A 29 0.63 5.58 3.49
CA ARG A 29 0.25 6.92 3.97
C ARG A 29 -1.14 7.27 3.47
N ALA A 30 -1.99 7.73 4.38
CA ALA A 30 -3.38 8.08 4.10
C ALA A 30 -3.55 9.06 2.92
N ARG A 31 -2.59 9.95 2.70
CA ARG A 31 -2.62 10.92 1.59
C ARG A 31 -2.71 10.27 0.20
N TYR A 32 -2.15 9.07 0.02
CA TYR A 32 -2.20 8.38 -1.28
C TYR A 32 -3.61 7.84 -1.56
N LEU A 33 -4.24 7.24 -0.55
CA LEU A 33 -5.61 6.75 -0.64
C LEU A 33 -6.59 7.91 -0.88
N ARG A 34 -6.41 9.02 -0.16
CA ARG A 34 -7.23 10.22 -0.34
C ARG A 34 -7.12 10.79 -1.75
N ALA A 35 -5.92 10.92 -2.30
CA ALA A 35 -5.74 11.43 -3.65
C ALA A 35 -6.50 10.59 -4.70
N ILE A 36 -6.48 9.26 -4.57
CA ILE A 36 -7.23 8.37 -5.46
C ILE A 36 -8.75 8.57 -5.29
N GLN A 37 -9.23 8.64 -4.06
CA GLN A 37 -10.65 8.79 -3.75
C GLN A 37 -11.20 10.15 -4.19
N GLU A 38 -10.46 11.23 -3.98
CA GLU A 38 -10.83 12.60 -4.37
C GLU A 38 -11.01 12.76 -5.88
N LEU A 39 -10.26 11.99 -6.67
CA LEU A 39 -10.39 11.93 -8.13
C LEU A 39 -11.42 10.89 -8.62
N GLY A 40 -12.22 10.32 -7.71
CA GLY A 40 -13.30 9.39 -8.03
C GLY A 40 -12.86 7.94 -8.24
N GLY A 41 -11.61 7.58 -7.92
CA GLY A 41 -11.09 6.22 -7.98
C GLY A 41 -11.41 5.38 -6.74
N VAL A 42 -11.14 4.07 -6.83
CA VAL A 42 -11.24 3.10 -5.74
C VAL A 42 -9.84 2.52 -5.49
N PRO A 43 -9.19 2.81 -4.35
CA PRO A 43 -7.89 2.24 -4.05
C PRO A 43 -8.02 0.77 -3.61
N LEU A 44 -7.14 -0.09 -4.13
CA LEU A 44 -6.97 -1.48 -3.73
C LEU A 44 -5.56 -1.67 -3.19
N ILE A 45 -5.43 -2.07 -1.92
CA ILE A 45 -4.13 -2.37 -1.33
C ILE A 45 -3.67 -3.72 -1.86
N LEU A 46 -2.50 -3.74 -2.52
CA LEU A 46 -1.94 -4.97 -3.06
C LEU A 46 -1.22 -5.75 -1.96
N PRO A 47 -1.52 -7.06 -1.80
CA PRO A 47 -0.85 -7.89 -0.82
C PRO A 47 0.62 -8.08 -1.20
N LEU A 48 1.48 -8.08 -0.19
CA LEU A 48 2.89 -8.41 -0.38
C LEU A 48 3.04 -9.92 -0.31
N THR A 49 3.37 -10.52 -1.45
CA THR A 49 3.62 -11.95 -1.56
C THR A 49 4.95 -12.20 -2.25
N GLY A 50 5.73 -13.15 -1.71
CA GLY A 50 6.92 -13.68 -2.38
C GLY A 50 6.59 -14.71 -3.47
N ASP A 51 5.32 -15.13 -3.58
CA ASP A 51 4.88 -16.09 -4.59
C ASP A 51 4.65 -15.41 -5.95
N ARG A 52 5.54 -15.70 -6.91
CA ARG A 52 5.44 -15.19 -8.28
C ARG A 52 4.19 -15.65 -9.03
N ALA A 53 3.63 -16.81 -8.71
CA ALA A 53 2.39 -17.26 -9.32
C ALA A 53 1.24 -16.37 -8.83
N LEU A 54 1.17 -16.11 -7.53
CA LEU A 54 0.16 -15.22 -6.96
C LEU A 54 0.28 -13.78 -7.49
N GLN A 55 1.50 -13.26 -7.65
CA GLN A 55 1.74 -11.91 -8.21
C GLN A 55 1.16 -11.70 -9.62
N ARG A 56 1.06 -12.75 -10.44
CA ARG A 56 0.53 -12.64 -11.82
C ARG A 56 -1.00 -12.61 -11.89
N HIS A 57 -1.67 -12.98 -10.79
CA HIS A 57 -3.13 -13.06 -10.70
C HIS A 57 -3.73 -11.86 -9.93
N LEU A 58 -2.89 -10.99 -9.38
CA LEU A 58 -3.24 -9.71 -8.77
C LEU A 58 -3.26 -8.61 -9.84
#